data_AF-A0A8K0G2I5-F1
#
_entry.id   AF-A0A8K0G2I5-F1
#
_cell.length_a   1.000
_cell.length_b   1.000
_cell.length_c   1.000
_cell.angle_alpha   90.00
_cell.angle_beta   90.00
_cell.angle_gamma   90.00
#
_symmetry.space_group_name_H-M   'P 1'
#
loop_
_entity.id
_entity.type
_entity.pdbx_description
1 polymer ?
#
loop_
_entity_poly.entity_id
_entity_poly.type
_entity_poly.pdbx_seq_one_letter_code
_entity_poly.pdbx_strand_id
1 'polypeptide(L)' 'MKSATQWRYLPSTCNPADLLSRGCTPKQLFESRWWEGSTWLYLDRSKWPSEKKTVNEEEVVKEREK' A
#
# COMPACT_ATOMS: atom_id res chain seq x y z
N MET A 1 22.72 3.95 0.58
CA MET A 1 21.89 2.75 0.37
C MET A 1 20.69 2.82 1.31
N LYS A 2 19.45 2.67 0.83
CA LYS A 2 18.29 2.61 1.73
C LYS A 2 18.21 1.22 2.35
N SER A 3 18.12 1.14 3.68
CA SER A 3 17.89 -0.11 4.41
C SER A 3 16.48 -0.64 4.10
N ALA A 4 16.31 -1.97 4.03
CA ALA A 4 15.00 -2.61 3.85
C ALA A 4 13.94 -2.11 4.87
N THR A 5 14.38 -1.66 6.05
CA THR A 5 13.53 -1.08 7.11
C THR A 5 12.85 0.24 6.75
N GLN A 6 13.23 0.88 5.63
CA GLN A 6 12.59 2.13 5.20
C GLN A 6 11.29 1.93 4.41
N TRP A 7 11.03 0.71 3.94
CA TRP A 7 9.78 0.39 3.26
C TRP A 7 8.68 0.16 4.28
N ARG A 8 7.54 0.82 4.08
CA ARG A 8 6.35 0.65 4.91
C ARG A 8 5.24 0.04 4.07
N TYR A 9 4.59 -0.98 4.63
CA TYR A 9 3.38 -1.52 4.04
C TYR A 9 2.28 -0.45 4.07
N LEU A 10 1.60 -0.27 2.94
CA LEU A 10 0.41 0.56 2.82
C LEU A 10 -0.77 -0.36 2.48
N PRO A 11 -1.90 -0.22 3.19
CA PRO A 11 -3.13 -0.95 2.86
C PRO A 11 -3.56 -0.61 1.42
N SER A 12 -4.12 -1.59 0.70
CA SER A 12 -4.60 -1.39 -0.67
C SER A 12 -5.56 -0.21 -0.81
N THR A 13 -6.46 -0.04 0.17
CA THR A 13 -7.42 1.09 0.22
C THR A 13 -6.74 2.46 0.38
N CYS A 14 -5.51 2.50 0.87
CA CYS A 14 -4.72 3.72 1.05
C CYS A 14 -3.67 3.91 -0.06
N ASN A 15 -3.48 2.92 -0.92
CA ASN A 15 -2.52 2.95 -2.02
C ASN A 15 -3.24 3.33 -3.33
N PRO A 16 -3.08 4.56 -3.84
CA PRO A 16 -3.73 4.96 -5.08
C PRO A 16 -3.27 4.15 -6.31
N ALA A 17 -2.06 3.56 -6.26
CA ALA A 17 -1.59 2.68 -7.33
C ALA A 17 -2.30 1.31 -7.35
N ASP A 18 -2.90 0.88 -6.23
CA ASP A 18 -3.64 -0.39 -6.15
C ASP A 18 -4.84 -0.37 -7.10
N LEU A 19 -5.57 0.75 -7.17
CA LEU A 19 -6.71 0.94 -8.06
C LEU A 19 -6.34 0.72 -9.54
N LEU A 20 -5.17 1.21 -9.95
CA LEU A 20 -4.67 1.01 -11.32
C LEU A 20 -4.26 -0.44 -11.56
N SER A 21 -3.55 -1.05 -10.61
CA SER A 21 -3.06 -2.44 -10.75
C SER A 21 -4.17 -3.49 -10.77
N ARG A 22 -5.30 -3.25 -10.09
CA ARG A 22 -6.47 -4.16 -10.12
C ARG A 22 -7.29 -4.07 -11.40
N GLY A 23 -7.04 -3.03 -12.21
CA GLY A 23 -7.91 -2.64 -13.30
C GLY A 23 -9.08 -1.79 -12.78
N CYS A 24 -9.26 -0.63 -13.39
CA CYS A 24 -10.41 0.25 -13.13
C CYS A 24 -10.91 0.85 -14.44
N THR A 25 -12.17 1.28 -14.43
CA THR A 25 -12.74 2.02 -15.56
C THR A 25 -12.18 3.44 -15.61
N PRO A 26 -12.15 4.11 -16.78
CA PRO A 26 -11.74 5.51 -16.87
C PRO A 26 -12.52 6.45 -15.94
N LYS A 27 -13.81 6.16 -15.71
CA LYS A 27 -14.65 6.91 -14.77
C LYS A 27 -14.18 6.77 -13.34
N GLN A 28 -13.96 5.54 -12.87
CA GLN A 28 -13.42 5.28 -11.53
C GLN A 28 -12.04 5.91 -11.34
N LEU A 29 -11.19 5.84 -12.37
CA LEU A 29 -9.87 6.45 -12.32
C LEU A 29 -9.96 7.97 -12.17
N PHE A 30 -10.86 8.62 -12.93
CA PHE A 30 -11.08 10.05 -12.84
C PHE A 30 -11.64 10.47 -11.47
N GLU A 31 -12.66 9.76 -10.99
CA GLU A 31 -13.30 10.02 -9.68
C GLU A 31 -12.34 9.80 -8.51
N SER A 32 -11.38 8.88 -8.64
CA SER A 32 -10.38 8.61 -7.59
C SER A 32 -9.38 9.73 -7.38
N ARG A 33 -9.17 10.60 -8.38
CA ARG A 33 -8.14 11.66 -8.37
C ARG A 33 -6.77 11.12 -7.98
N TRP A 34 -6.41 9.92 -8.45
CA TRP A 34 -5.19 9.21 -8.03
C TRP A 34 -3.89 10.03 -8.16
N TRP A 35 -3.84 10.98 -9.11
CA TRP A 35 -2.71 11.88 -9.35
C TRP A 35 -2.52 12.95 -8.26
N GLU A 36 -3.55 13.24 -7.47
CA GLU A 36 -3.43 14.16 -6.32
C GLU A 36 -2.77 13.48 -5.13
N GLY A 37 -2.76 12.15 -5.11
CA GLY A 37 -2.25 11.40 -3.97
C GLY A 37 -3.19 11.46 -2.75
N SER A 38 -2.96 10.52 -1.85
CA SER A 38 -3.76 10.39 -0.63
C SER A 38 -3.51 11.56 0.32
N THR A 39 -4.55 12.03 1.02
CA THR A 39 -4.48 13.21 1.92
C THR A 39 -3.38 13.11 2.99
N TRP A 40 -3.06 11.90 3.45
CA TRP A 40 -2.02 11.66 4.46
C TRP A 40 -0.59 11.93 3.95
N LEU A 41 -0.36 11.97 2.64
CA LEU A 41 0.95 12.33 2.07
C LEU A 41 1.35 13.77 2.39
N TYR A 42 0.35 14.63 2.60
CA TYR A 42 0.53 16.04 2.95
C TYR A 42 0.67 16.27 4.46
N LEU A 43 0.45 15.24 5.27
CA LEU A 43 0.58 15.30 6.72
C LEU A 43 1.98 14.89 7.17
N ASP A 44 2.30 15.20 8.42
CA ASP A 44 3.53 14.73 9.05
C ASP A 44 3.67 13.20 8.95
N ARG A 45 4.91 12.72 8.82
CA ARG A 45 5.20 11.29 8.65
C ARG A 45 4.69 10.42 9.81
N SER A 46 4.49 10.99 11.01
CA SER A 46 3.85 10.31 12.13
C SER A 46 2.38 9.96 11.89
N LYS A 47 1.71 10.65 10.97
CA LYS A 47 0.30 10.44 10.58
C LYS A 47 0.13 9.50 9.40
N TRP A 48 1.22 9.02 8.81
CA TRP A 48 1.15 8.08 7.69
C TRP A 48 0.55 6.75 8.14
N PRO A 49 -0.21 6.06 7.27
CA PRO A 49 -0.73 4.73 7.59
C PRO A 49 0.43 3.80 7.93
N SER A 50 0.28 3.07 9.03
CA SER A 50 1.23 2.06 9.46
C SER A 50 0.45 0.87 9.96
N GLU A 51 0.03 -0.02 9.06
CA GLU A 51 -0.49 -1.31 9.48
C GLU A 51 0.67 -2.20 9.95
N LYS A 52 0.66 -2.53 11.23
CA LYS A 52 1.46 -3.63 11.76
C LYS A 52 0.80 -4.92 11.32
N LYS A 53 1.17 -5.45 10.16
CA LYS A 53 0.79 -6.83 9.81
C LYS A 53 1.53 -7.77 10.75
N THR A 54 0.77 -8.59 11.47
CA THR A 54 1.30 -9.81 12.09
C THR A 54 1.59 -10.77 10.95
N VAL A 55 2.88 -10.96 10.64
CA VAL A 55 3.29 -11.95 9.66
C VAL A 55 3.01 -13.33 10.26
N ASN A 56 2.14 -14.11 9.62
CA ASN A 56 1.97 -15.50 9.99
C ASN A 56 3.12 -16.30 9.37
N GLU A 57 4.23 -16.40 10.11
CA GLU A 57 5.47 -17.03 9.63
C GLU A 57 5.24 -18.48 9.18
N GLU A 58 4.27 -19.18 9.78
CA GLU A 58 3.94 -20.57 9.43
C GLU A 58 3.36 -20.72 8.01
N GLU A 59 2.53 -19.78 7.56
CA GLU A 59 2.00 -19.77 6.19
C GLU A 59 3.10 -19.43 5.18
N VAL A 60 3.97 -18.48 5.53
CA VAL A 60 5.12 -18.09 4.69
C VAL A 60 6.07 -19.27 4.47
N VAL A 61 6.35 -20.05 5.52
CA VAL A 61 7.21 -21.24 5.40
C VAL A 61 6.57 -22.29 4.49
N LYS A 62 5.27 -22.55 4.64
CA LYS A 62 4.55 -23.52 3.79
C LYS A 62 4.54 -23.16 2.30
N GLU A 63 4.53 -21.87 1.97
CA GLU A 63 4.57 -21.42 0.58
C GLU A 63 5.98 -21.53 -0.03
N ARG A 64 7.05 -21.39 0.78
CA ARG A 64 8.44 -21.53 0.32
C ARG A 64 8.85 -22.99 0.05
N GLU A 65 8.14 -23.94 0.64
CA GLU A 65 8.38 -25.38 0.49
C GLU A 65 7.58 -25.99 -0.67
N LYS A 66 6.81 -25.18 -1.41
CA LYS A 66 6.07 -25.56 -2.62
C LYS A 66 6.89 -25.30 -3.87
#